data_AF-A0A967XCZ2-F1
#
_entry.id   AF-A0A967XCZ2-F1
#
_cell.length_a   1.000
_cell.length_b   1.000
_cell.length_c   1.000
_cell.angle_alpha   90.00
_cell.angle_beta   90.00
_cell.angle_gamma   90.00
#
_symmetry.space_group_name_H-M   'P 1'
#
loop_
_entity.id
_entity.type
_entity.pdbx_description
1 polymer ?
#
loop_
_entity_poly.entity_id
_entity_poly.type
_entity_poly.pdbx_seq_one_letter_code
_entity_poly.pdbx_strand_id
1 'polypeptide(L)' 'WFLSQDGTTCEVREIYPSSEALLEHIGHVGDLFPATLAISDLAVKVYGEPSAELVEATSEMDVAAFTFLAGA' A
#
# COMPACT_ATOMS: atom_id res chain seq x y z
N TRP A 1 -11.88 -4.64 1.65
CA TRP A 1 -12.29 -3.68 0.60
C TRP A 1 -13.44 -2.87 1.15
N PHE A 2 -13.32 -1.56 1.08
CA PHE A 2 -14.32 -0.59 1.53
C PHE A 2 -14.57 0.35 0.36
N LEU A 3 -15.83 0.59 0.02
CA LEU A 3 -16.20 1.48 -1.07
C LEU A 3 -16.75 2.78 -0.49
N SER A 4 -16.36 3.92 -1.05
CA SER A 4 -16.95 5.22 -0.72
C SER A 4 -18.45 5.24 -1.05
N GLN A 5 -19.18 6.15 -0.39
CA GLN A 5 -20.64 6.24 -0.56
C GLN A 5 -21.06 6.54 -2.01
N ASP A 6 -20.26 7.32 -2.73
CA ASP A 6 -20.45 7.65 -4.15
C ASP A 6 -19.92 6.58 -5.11
N GLY A 7 -19.29 5.52 -4.60
CA GLY A 7 -18.78 4.40 -5.40
C GLY A 7 -17.50 4.69 -6.18
N THR A 8 -16.85 5.83 -5.96
CA THR A 8 -15.69 6.27 -6.77
C THR A 8 -14.34 5.86 -6.19
N THR A 9 -14.28 5.52 -4.90
CA THR A 9 -13.04 5.17 -4.19
C THR A 9 -13.16 3.80 -3.54
N CYS A 10 -12.25 2.90 -3.89
CA CYS A 10 -12.11 1.61 -3.23
C CYS A 10 -10.85 1.59 -2.35
N GLU A 11 -11.02 1.37 -1.06
CA GLU A 11 -9.94 1.24 -0.09
C GLU A 11 -9.72 -0.24 0.27
N VAL A 12 -8.48 -0.70 0.13
CA VAL A 12 -8.03 -1.97 0.68
C VAL A 12 -7.23 -1.71 1.94
N ARG A 13 -7.45 -2.53 2.98
CA ARG A 13 -6.66 -2.49 4.22
C ARG A 13 -5.97 -3.82 4.38
N GLU A 14 -4.66 -3.76 4.40
CA GLU A 14 -3.79 -4.92 4.51
C GLU A 14 -2.88 -4.74 5.71
N ILE A 15 -2.68 -5.82 6.45
CA ILE A 15 -1.86 -5.83 7.64
C ILE A 15 -0.85 -6.95 7.45
N TYR A 16 0.43 -6.57 7.44
CA TYR A 16 1.55 -7.46 7.29
C TYR A 16 2.33 -7.52 8.61
N PRO A 17 2.83 -8.70 9.01
CA PRO A 17 3.60 -8.83 10.25
C PRO A 17 4.98 -8.18 10.16
N SER A 18 5.49 -7.94 8.94
CA SER A 18 6.80 -7.33 8.71
C SER A 18 6.89 -6.69 7.32
N SER A 19 7.99 -5.98 7.06
CA SER A 19 8.28 -5.39 5.73
C SER A 19 8.53 -6.48 4.68
N GLU A 20 9.15 -7.59 5.07
CA GLU A 20 9.42 -8.75 4.19
C GLU A 20 8.12 -9.39 3.70
N ALA A 21 7.11 -9.50 4.57
CA ALA A 21 5.81 -10.05 4.17
C ALA A 21 5.07 -9.15 3.15
N LEU A 22 5.24 -7.82 3.26
CA LEU A 22 4.72 -6.89 2.26
C LEU A 22 5.52 -6.95 0.95
N LEU A 23 6.86 -7.07 1.01
CA LEU A 23 7.69 -7.27 -0.17
C LEU A 23 7.32 -8.56 -0.92
N GLU A 24 7.09 -9.66 -0.20
CA GLU A 24 6.60 -10.91 -0.78
C GLU A 24 5.23 -10.72 -1.45
N HIS A 25 4.32 -9.99 -0.80
CA HIS A 25 3.04 -9.64 -1.40
C HIS A 25 3.19 -8.85 -2.70
N ILE A 26 4.03 -7.79 -2.70
CA ILE A 26 4.34 -7.01 -3.90
C ILE A 26 4.89 -7.92 -5.00
N GLY A 27 5.76 -8.88 -4.68
CA GLY A 27 6.26 -9.87 -5.63
C GLY A 27 5.17 -10.77 -6.23
N HIS A 28 4.11 -11.08 -5.47
CA HIS A 28 2.99 -11.89 -5.96
C HIS A 28 1.97 -11.10 -6.80
N VAL A 29 1.76 -9.82 -6.50
CA VAL A 29 0.71 -9.01 -7.15
C VAL A 29 1.26 -7.95 -8.11
N GLY A 30 2.58 -7.74 -8.15
CA GLY A 30 3.25 -6.69 -8.92
C GLY A 30 2.85 -6.66 -10.40
N ASP A 31 2.75 -7.82 -11.03
CA ASP A 31 2.37 -7.94 -12.45
C ASP A 31 0.93 -7.47 -12.74
N LEU A 32 0.08 -7.36 -11.73
CA LEU A 32 -1.31 -6.90 -11.86
C LEU A 32 -1.44 -5.37 -11.71
N PHE A 33 -0.42 -4.68 -11.19
CA PHE A 33 -0.46 -3.23 -11.00
C PHE A 33 -0.66 -2.46 -12.31
N PRO A 34 0.02 -2.76 -13.43
CA PRO A 34 -0.17 -2.02 -14.67
C PRO A 34 -1.63 -2.04 -15.17
N ALA A 35 -2.30 -3.20 -15.08
CA ALA A 35 -3.70 -3.33 -15.47
C ALA A 35 -4.64 -2.54 -14.53
N THR A 36 -4.31 -2.48 -13.25
CA THR A 36 -5.05 -1.72 -12.24
C THR A 36 -4.89 -0.21 -12.46
N LEU A 37 -3.66 0.25 -12.64
CA LEU A 37 -3.33 1.66 -12.90
C LEU A 37 -3.88 2.18 -14.23
N ALA A 38 -4.16 1.29 -15.18
CA ALA A 38 -4.80 1.67 -16.44
C ALA A 38 -6.27 2.10 -16.30
N ILE A 39 -6.93 1.75 -15.20
CA ILE A 39 -8.37 2.01 -14.98
C ILE A 39 -8.68 2.80 -13.71
N SER A 40 -7.66 3.08 -12.88
CA SER A 40 -7.83 3.78 -11.62
C SER A 40 -6.55 4.50 -11.20
N ASP A 41 -6.71 5.59 -10.47
CA ASP A 41 -5.63 6.20 -9.71
C ASP A 41 -5.32 5.35 -8.46
N LEU A 42 -4.07 5.41 -7.99
CA LEU A 42 -3.62 4.70 -6.79
C LEU A 42 -3.09 5.69 -5.76
N ALA A 43 -3.56 5.54 -4.52
CA ALA A 43 -3.02 6.25 -3.36
C ALA A 43 -2.68 5.24 -2.26
N VAL A 44 -1.44 5.24 -1.79
CA VAL A 44 -0.96 4.28 -0.79
C VAL A 44 -0.64 4.98 0.53
N LYS A 45 -1.08 4.38 1.64
CA LYS A 45 -0.74 4.81 2.99
C LYS A 45 -0.11 3.65 3.74
N VAL A 46 1.09 3.85 4.28
CA VAL A 46 1.79 2.87 5.11
C VAL A 46 1.83 3.38 6.53
N TYR A 47 1.41 2.54 7.48
CA TYR A 47 1.42 2.84 8.90
C TYR A 47 2.41 1.90 9.60
N GLY A 48 3.48 2.44 10.17
CA GLY A 48 4.54 1.68 10.83
C GLY A 48 5.93 2.25 10.56
N GLU A 49 6.92 1.38 10.67
CA GLU A 49 8.33 1.67 10.41
C GLU A 49 8.80 0.76 9.26
N PRO A 50 8.53 1.13 7.99
CA PRO A 50 8.93 0.31 6.83
C PRO A 50 10.45 0.20 6.75
N SER A 51 10.95 -0.96 6.32
CA SER A 51 12.38 -1.16 6.09
C SER A 51 12.88 -0.28 4.94
N ALA A 52 14.18 0.00 4.92
CA ALA A 52 14.81 0.75 3.81
C ALA A 52 14.57 0.07 2.44
N GLU A 53 14.60 -1.25 2.40
CA GLU A 53 14.32 -2.05 1.20
C GLU A 53 12.88 -1.85 0.71
N LEU A 54 11.90 -1.84 1.62
CA LEU A 54 10.50 -1.58 1.26
C LEU A 54 10.30 -0.15 0.75
N VAL A 55 10.98 0.83 1.35
CA VAL A 55 10.95 2.23 0.88
C VAL A 55 11.55 2.34 -0.52
N GLU A 56 12.67 1.66 -0.79
CA GLU A 56 13.29 1.64 -2.12
C GLU A 56 12.39 0.96 -3.16
N ALA A 57 11.84 -0.21 -2.83
CA ALA A 57 10.96 -0.98 -3.70
C ALA A 57 9.66 -0.25 -4.07
N THR A 58 9.24 0.73 -3.26
CA THR A 58 8.02 1.52 -3.47
C THR A 58 8.32 2.98 -3.87
N SER A 59 9.58 3.31 -4.20
CA SER A 59 10.02 4.69 -4.46
C SER A 59 9.37 5.35 -5.69
N GLU A 60 8.88 4.57 -6.64
CA GLU A 60 8.14 5.08 -7.81
C GLU A 60 6.64 5.28 -7.54
N MET A 61 6.16 4.86 -6.36
CA MET A 61 4.78 5.01 -5.93
C MET A 61 4.61 6.25 -5.05
N ASP A 62 3.46 6.92 -5.15
CA ASP A 62 3.10 7.99 -4.20
C ASP A 62 2.64 7.38 -2.87
N VAL A 63 3.60 7.10 -1.99
CA VAL A 63 3.39 6.48 -0.68
C VAL A 63 3.46 7.52 0.43
N ALA A 64 2.37 7.67 1.17
CA ALA A 64 2.37 8.42 2.42
C ALA A 64 2.68 7.49 3.61
N ALA A 65 3.84 7.70 4.25
CA ALA A 65 4.27 6.93 5.42
C ALA A 65 3.92 7.64 6.74
N PHE A 66 3.42 6.89 7.71
CA PHE A 66 3.03 7.38 9.03
C PHE A 66 3.60 6.46 10.12
N THR A 67 4.30 7.04 11.10
CA THR A 67 4.74 6.30 12.29
C THR A 67 3.72 6.44 13.41
N PHE A 68 3.59 5.41 14.24
CA PHE A 68 2.72 5.44 15.40
C PHE A 68 3.21 6.51 16.39
N LEU A 69 2.35 7.49 16.69
CA LEU A 69 2.63 8.54 17.66
C LEU A 69 2.14 8.16 19.07
N ALA A 70 0.86 7.79 19.18
CA ALA A 70 0.19 7.41 20.42
C ALA A 70 -1.18 6.77 20.13
N GLY A 71 -1.69 5.97 21.07
CA GLY A 71 -2.94 5.24 20.95
C GLY A 71 -2.95 4.04 21.90
N ALA A 72 -4.14 3.54 22.25
CA ALA A 72 -4.33 2.35 23.08
C ALA A 72 -4.73 1.15 22.21
#